data_AF-A0A258HGC7-F1
#
_entry.id   AF-A0A258HGC7-F1
#
_cell.length_a   1.000
_cell.length_b   1.000
_cell.length_c   1.000
_cell.angle_alpha   90.00
_cell.angle_beta   90.00
_cell.angle_gamma   90.00
#
_symmetry.space_group_name_H-M   'P 1'
#
loop_
_entity.id
_entity.type
_entity.pdbx_description
1 polymer ?
#
loop_
_entity_poly.entity_id
_entity_poly.type
_entity_poly.pdbx_seq_one_letter_code
_entity_poly.pdbx_strand_id
1 'polypeptide(L)' 'MTHRIILFRGMNTGGVRASVGEQRAMAEAMGLKNPRTLLASGNLVVESGLATAALEAAIEAEMARRFDVKIAAMARAPQ' A
#
# COMPACT_ATOMS: atom_id res chain seq x y z
N MET A 1 -6.23 13.84 -8.97
CA MET A 1 -5.47 12.78 -8.27
C MET A 1 -4.78 11.92 -9.32
N THR A 2 -3.64 11.31 -9.01
CA THR A 2 -2.93 10.43 -9.96
C THR A 2 -2.95 8.98 -9.49
N HIS A 3 -3.00 8.05 -10.44
CA HIS A 3 -2.82 6.64 -10.14
C HIS A 3 -1.43 6.38 -9.58
N ARG A 4 -1.37 5.61 -8.49
CA ARG A 4 -0.15 5.19 -7.81
C ARG A 4 -0.15 3.68 -7.66
N ILE A 5 0.96 3.07 -8.05
CA ILE A 5 1.25 1.66 -7.85
C ILE A 5 2.20 1.57 -6.65
N ILE A 6 1.75 0.90 -5.59
CA ILE A 6 2.48 0.67 -4.35
C ILE A 6 2.98 -0.77 -4.36
N LEU A 7 4.29 -0.94 -4.26
CA LEU A 7 4.99 -2.21 -4.26
C LEU A 7 5.59 -2.43 -2.87
N PHE A 8 5.21 -3.52 -2.20
CA PHE A 8 5.73 -3.84 -0.87
C PHE A 8 6.87 -4.85 -0.94
N ARG A 9 7.97 -4.60 -0.22
CA ARG A 9 9.12 -5.51 -0.19
C ARG A 9 8.82 -6.76 0.64
N GLY A 10 8.67 -7.92 -0.01
CA GLY A 10 8.55 -9.20 0.70
C GLY A 10 7.19 -9.40 1.40
N MET A 11 6.15 -8.70 0.96
CA MET A 11 4.80 -8.95 1.46
C MET A 11 4.30 -10.31 0.96
N ASN A 12 3.60 -11.06 1.82
CA ASN A 12 3.04 -12.39 1.56
C ASN A 12 4.08 -13.51 1.30
N THR A 13 5.38 -13.27 1.52
CA THR A 13 6.46 -14.28 1.34
C THR A 13 6.96 -14.91 2.65
N GLY A 14 6.08 -15.10 3.65
CA GLY A 14 6.39 -15.89 4.87
C GLY A 14 6.51 -15.11 6.18
N GLY A 15 6.41 -13.77 6.17
CA GLY A 15 6.49 -12.94 7.40
C GLY A 15 5.33 -11.97 7.64
N VAL A 16 4.67 -11.49 6.58
CA VAL A 16 3.54 -10.56 6.65
C VAL A 16 2.45 -11.05 5.72
N ARG A 17 1.23 -11.16 6.23
CA ARG A 17 0.04 -11.39 5.41
C ARG A 17 -1.01 -10.34 5.68
N ALA A 18 -1.41 -9.65 4.62
CA ALA A 18 -2.62 -8.84 4.62
C ALA A 18 -3.50 -9.36 3.49
N SER A 19 -4.71 -9.79 3.84
CA SER A 19 -5.71 -10.18 2.86
C SER A 19 -6.03 -9.02 1.92
N VAL A 20 -6.63 -9.34 0.78
CA VAL A 20 -7.11 -8.32 -0.18
C VAL A 20 -8.04 -7.31 0.49
N GLY A 21 -8.92 -7.78 1.38
CA GLY A 21 -9.85 -6.91 2.12
C GLY A 21 -9.13 -5.96 3.07
N GLU A 22 -8.14 -6.45 3.82
CA GLU A 22 -7.38 -5.64 4.77
C GLU A 22 -6.54 -4.56 4.07
N GLN A 23 -5.92 -4.88 2.93
CA GLN A 23 -5.16 -3.90 2.15
C GLN A 23 -6.06 -2.78 1.59
N ARG A 24 -7.25 -3.13 1.09
CA ARG A 24 -8.23 -2.14 0.61
C ARG A 24 -8.74 -1.26 1.74
N ALA A 25 -9.14 -1.88 2.86
CA ALA A 25 -9.61 -1.16 4.04
C ALA A 25 -8.54 -0.27 4.66
N MET A 26 -7.26 -0.65 4.58
CA MET A 26 -6.14 0.21 4.98
C MET A 26 -6.07 1.45 4.11
N ALA A 27 -6.05 1.29 2.78
CA ALA A 27 -5.97 2.43 1.90
C ALA A 27 -7.17 3.37 1.99
N GLU A 28 -8.38 2.83 2.13
CA GLU A 28 -9.60 3.61 2.37
C GLU A 28 -9.51 4.42 3.67
N ALA A 29 -9.06 3.80 4.77
CA ALA A 29 -8.89 4.48 6.06
C ALA A 29 -7.84 5.60 5.99
N MET A 30 -6.83 5.46 5.13
CA MET A 30 -5.84 6.51 4.84
C MET A 30 -6.37 7.62 3.92
N GLY A 31 -7.63 7.52 3.45
CA GLY A 31 -8.23 8.48 2.52
C GLY A 31 -7.79 8.31 1.05
N LEU A 32 -7.04 7.25 0.73
CA LEU A 32 -6.66 6.92 -0.64
C LEU A 32 -7.89 6.41 -1.40
N LYS A 33 -7.95 6.68 -2.71
CA LYS A 33 -9.14 6.39 -3.52
C LYS A 33 -8.91 5.18 -4.42
N ASN A 34 -10.00 4.50 -4.77
CA ASN A 34 -10.04 3.38 -5.72
C ASN A 34 -8.98 2.29 -5.49
N PRO A 35 -8.87 1.72 -4.27
CA PRO A 35 -7.86 0.70 -3.98
C PRO A 35 -8.12 -0.60 -4.74
N ARG A 36 -7.13 -1.07 -5.48
CA ARG A 36 -7.15 -2.31 -6.27
C ARG A 36 -5.92 -3.14 -5.94
N THR A 37 -6.13 -4.41 -5.66
CA THR A 37 -5.06 -5.39 -5.43
C THR A 37 -5.47 -6.73 -6.03
N LEU A 38 -4.50 -7.57 -6.38
CA LEU A 38 -4.69 -8.85 -7.05
C LEU A 38 -4.12 -9.98 -6.18
N LEU A 39 -4.94 -10.99 -5.89
CA LEU A 39 -4.55 -12.31 -5.35
C LEU A 39 -3.50 -12.32 -4.23
N ALA A 40 -3.58 -11.38 -3.28
CA ALA A 40 -2.56 -11.24 -2.22
C ALA A 40 -1.11 -11.19 -2.77
N SER A 41 -0.92 -10.56 -3.93
CA SER A 41 0.42 -10.34 -4.51
C SER A 41 1.29 -9.38 -3.69
N GLY A 42 0.69 -8.70 -2.71
CA GLY A 42 1.39 -7.71 -1.90
C GLY A 42 1.71 -6.43 -2.68
N ASN A 43 0.84 -6.06 -3.61
CA ASN A 43 0.88 -4.81 -4.35
C ASN A 43 -0.49 -4.14 -4.29
N LEU A 44 -0.52 -2.81 -4.35
CA LEU A 44 -1.74 -2.02 -4.28
C LEU A 44 -1.71 -0.90 -5.32
N VAL A 45 -2.81 -0.72 -6.04
CA VAL A 45 -3.03 0.44 -6.90
C VAL A 45 -4.06 1.33 -6.24
N VAL A 46 -3.76 2.62 -6.09
CA VAL A 46 -4.65 3.64 -5.51
C VAL A 46 -4.62 4.90 -6.36
N GLU A 47 -5.48 5.85 -6.03
CA GLU A 47 -5.36 7.23 -6.43
C GLU A 47 -4.96 8.10 -5.23
N SER A 48 -3.98 8.97 -5.43
CA SER A 48 -3.48 9.88 -4.40
C SER A 48 -3.08 11.23 -4.98
N GLY A 49 -3.18 12.28 -4.17
CA GLY A 49 -2.61 13.60 -4.44
C GLY A 49 -1.26 13.83 -3.75
N LEU A 50 -0.81 12.89 -2.90
CA LEU A 50 0.42 13.03 -2.12
C LEU A 50 1.65 12.95 -3.02
N ALA A 51 2.73 13.65 -2.65
CA ALA A 51 4.04 13.42 -3.25
C ALA A 51 4.49 11.96 -3.03
N THR A 52 5.29 11.41 -3.95
CA THR A 52 5.74 10.00 -3.91
C THR A 52 6.37 9.62 -2.57
N ALA A 53 7.38 10.37 -2.12
CA ALA A 53 8.03 10.10 -0.83
C ALA A 53 7.08 10.21 0.36
N ALA A 54 6.12 11.15 0.32
CA ALA A 54 5.12 11.29 1.39
C ALA A 54 4.13 10.12 1.41
N LEU A 55 3.73 9.61 0.24
CA LEU A 55 2.88 8.43 0.13
C LEU A 55 3.61 7.16 0.61
N GLU A 56 4.87 6.98 0.22
CA GLU A 56 5.70 5.86 0.69
C GLU A 56 5.80 5.88 2.22
N ALA A 57 6.22 7.00 2.82
CA ALA A 57 6.35 7.14 4.27
C ALA A 57 5.01 6.92 5.01
N ALA A 58 3.90 7.45 4.49
CA ALA A 58 2.58 7.27 5.09
C ALA A 58 2.14 5.79 5.07
N ILE A 59 2.40 5.09 3.96
CA ILE A 59 2.08 3.67 3.83
C ILE A 59 2.93 2.84 4.78
N GLU A 60 4.25 3.08 4.85
CA GLU A 60 5.13 2.35 5.75
C GLU A 60 4.74 2.54 7.23
N ALA A 61 4.38 3.77 7.61
CA ALA A 61 3.89 4.07 8.96
C ALA A 61 2.56 3.36 9.27
N GLU A 62 1.62 3.34 8.33
CA GLU A 62 0.35 2.64 8.52
C GLU A 62 0.53 1.11 8.57
N MET A 63 1.46 0.57 7.78
CA MET A 63 1.81 -0.85 7.85
C MET A 63 2.36 -1.24 9.22
N ALA A 64 3.26 -0.42 9.78
CA ALA A 64 3.79 -0.62 11.11
C ALA A 64 2.69 -0.51 12.18
N ARG A 65 1.78 0.46 12.05
CA ARG A 65 0.70 0.68 13.02
C ARG A 65 -0.37 -0.41 13.00
N ARG A 66 -0.76 -0.88 11.81
CA ARG A 66 -1.93 -1.76 11.63
C ARG A 66 -1.58 -3.25 11.62
N PHE A 67 -0.39 -3.59 11.13
CA PHE A 67 0.04 -4.98 10.94
C PHE A 67 1.31 -5.32 11.72
N ASP A 68 1.78 -4.41 12.58
CA ASP A 68 2.99 -4.55 13.39
C ASP A 68 4.22 -4.96 12.57
N VAL A 69 4.33 -4.40 11.36
CA VAL A 69 5.43 -4.72 10.45
C VAL A 69 6.09 -3.48 9.85
N LYS A 70 7.42 -3.45 9.97
CA LYS A 70 8.28 -2.57 9.19
C LYS A 70 8.55 -3.20 7.84
N ILE A 71 7.89 -2.69 6.81
CA ILE A 71 8.04 -3.13 5.42
C ILE A 71 8.32 -1.92 4.55
N ALA A 72 9.26 -2.03 3.62
CA ALA A 72 9.52 -0.97 2.67
C ALA A 72 8.42 -0.92 1.61
N ALA A 73 7.95 0.28 1.28
CA ALA A 73 6.96 0.54 0.24
C ALA A 73 7.55 1.47 -0.83
N MET A 74 7.33 1.13 -2.10
CA MET A 74 7.73 1.96 -3.24
C MET A 74 6.49 2.38 -4.03
N ALA A 75 6.33 3.69 -4.26
CA ALA A 75 5.26 4.25 -5.06
C ALA A 75 5.75 4.62 -6.47
N ARG A 76 5.00 4.22 -7.49
CA ARG A 76 5.25 4.53 -8.89
C ARG A 76 4.00 5.11 -9.54
N ALA A 77 4.17 5.93 -10.57
CA ALA A 77 3.08 6.33 -11.45
C ALA A 77 3.09 5.44 -12.71
N PRO A 78 1.94 5.00 -13.24
CA PRO A 78 1.88 4.45 -14.58
C PRO A 78 2.30 5.55 -15.58
N GLN A 79 3.13 5.19 -16.56
CA GLN A 79 3.55 6.10 -17.64
C GLN A 79 2.38 6.43 -18.56
#